data_AF-A0A916W5K4-F1
#
_entry.id   AF-A0A916W5K4-F1
#
_cell.length_a   1.000
_cell.length_b   1.000
_cell.length_c   1.000
_cell.angle_alpha   90.00
_cell.angle_beta   90.00
_cell.angle_gamma   90.00
#
_symmetry.space_group_name_H-M   'P 1'
#
loop_
_entity.id
_entity.type
_entity.pdbx_description
1 polymer ?
#
loop_
_entity_poly.entity_id
_entity_poly.type
_entity_poly.pdbx_seq_one_letter_code
_entity_poly.pdbx_strand_id
1 'polypeptide(L)'
;MFPAFAEDNVLKIDQTSPLGALQGNMLSSDQSLADNSLVAGPTQQMIDNALGGTLQVDDLYRMNQATAPSALQTGQGNTAMLTIVGDGGQLMLLQDNSAGGTVGNAAQLSAFGADALGAILQIGDGNEASLMVGDAATGLIVQNGSSNTSSLTVESGGKGEIIQNGNGNSFSTTVAANSSVSIVQNGNNLTQAGVTGMQVFSTAPGTVAITQTGF
;
A
#
# COMPACT_ATOMS: atom_id res chain seq x y z
N MET A 1 8.19 17.12 9.35
CA MET A 1 7.51 18.34 9.82
C MET A 1 6.08 17.92 10.10
N PHE A 2 5.55 18.11 11.30
CA PHE A 2 4.20 17.63 11.66
C PHE A 2 3.22 18.80 11.73
N PRO A 3 2.19 18.81 10.86
CA PRO A 3 0.94 19.49 11.11
C PRO A 3 -0.21 18.46 11.23
N ALA A 4 -0.54 18.09 12.47
CA ALA A 4 -1.94 18.23 12.86
C ALA A 4 -2.20 19.76 12.97
N PHE A 5 -3.36 20.31 12.69
CA PHE A 5 -4.66 19.88 13.23
C PHE A 5 -5.82 20.10 12.27
N ALA A 6 -6.62 19.05 12.17
CA ALA A 6 -8.06 19.04 11.99
C ALA A 6 -8.59 17.92 12.93
N GLU A 7 -9.89 17.81 13.19
CA GLU A 7 -10.42 17.20 14.43
C GLU A 7 -10.22 15.66 14.46
N ASP A 8 -9.86 15.11 15.63
CA ASP A 8 -9.75 13.67 15.95
C ASP A 8 -8.91 12.77 14.99
N ASN A 9 -7.82 13.33 14.44
CA ASN A 9 -6.80 12.58 13.69
C ASN A 9 -5.85 11.78 14.60
N VAL A 10 -5.53 10.53 14.21
CA VAL A 10 -4.60 9.62 14.90
C VAL A 10 -3.51 9.11 13.95
N LEU A 11 -2.26 9.13 14.44
CA LEU A 11 -1.10 8.50 13.82
C LEU A 11 -0.44 7.56 14.84
N LYS A 12 -0.38 6.26 14.53
CA LYS A 12 0.38 5.26 15.29
C LYS A 12 1.48 4.70 14.42
N ILE A 13 2.73 4.77 14.88
CA ILE A 13 3.89 4.29 14.12
C ILE A 13 4.98 3.73 15.03
N ASP A 14 5.51 2.58 14.62
CA ASP A 14 6.70 1.94 15.17
C ASP A 14 7.76 1.90 14.06
N GLN A 15 8.97 2.40 14.34
CA GLN A 15 10.13 2.32 13.45
C GLN A 15 11.26 1.59 14.17
N THR A 16 11.69 0.45 13.63
CA THR A 16 12.77 -0.37 14.22
C THR A 16 13.87 -0.61 13.20
N SER A 17 15.09 -0.22 13.53
CA SER A 17 16.28 -0.58 12.76
C SER A 17 17.18 -1.54 13.55
N PRO A 18 17.67 -2.64 12.94
CA PRO A 18 18.51 -3.61 13.62
C PRO A 18 19.88 -3.01 13.97
N LEU A 19 20.55 -3.61 14.96
CA LEU A 19 21.92 -3.25 15.30
C LEU A 19 22.83 -3.47 14.08
N GLY A 20 23.53 -2.41 13.66
CA GLY A 20 24.36 -2.42 12.45
C GLY A 20 23.67 -1.93 11.17
N ALA A 21 22.42 -1.48 11.25
CA ALA A 21 21.76 -0.78 10.14
C ALA A 21 22.59 0.43 9.67
N LEU A 22 22.82 0.54 8.35
CA LEU A 22 23.59 1.61 7.75
C LEU A 22 22.74 2.88 7.49
N GLN A 23 21.42 2.73 7.48
CA GLN A 23 20.45 3.79 7.22
C GLN A 23 19.22 3.61 8.13
N GLY A 24 18.74 4.68 8.74
CA GLY A 24 17.48 4.67 9.49
C GLY A 24 16.26 4.66 8.55
N ASN A 25 15.10 4.33 9.10
CA ASN A 25 13.83 4.46 8.39
C ASN A 25 13.35 5.92 8.39
N MET A 26 12.67 6.35 7.33
CA MET A 26 12.13 7.70 7.16
C MET A 26 10.63 7.64 6.89
N LEU A 27 9.86 8.45 7.61
CA LEU A 27 8.45 8.65 7.35
C LEU A 27 8.08 10.14 7.41
N SER A 28 7.30 10.59 6.45
CA SER A 28 6.59 11.87 6.47
C SER A 28 5.08 11.61 6.41
N SER A 29 4.30 12.35 7.21
CA SER A 29 2.85 12.28 7.21
C SER A 29 2.26 13.69 7.21
N ASP A 30 1.29 13.91 6.32
CA ASP A 30 0.45 15.10 6.28
C ASP A 30 -1.02 14.68 6.46
N GLN A 31 -1.65 15.24 7.49
CA GLN A 31 -3.08 15.08 7.83
C GLN A 31 -3.74 16.46 8.04
N SER A 32 -3.11 17.54 7.53
CA SER A 32 -3.51 18.92 7.81
C SER A 32 -4.85 19.35 7.20
N LEU A 33 -5.44 18.51 6.33
CA LEU A 33 -6.72 18.71 5.67
C LEU A 33 -7.68 17.52 5.88
N ALA A 34 -7.46 16.70 6.91
CA ALA A 34 -8.27 15.52 7.23
C ALA A 34 -8.98 15.66 8.58
N ASP A 35 -10.18 15.11 8.72
CA ASP A 35 -10.87 14.95 10.01
C ASP A 35 -11.03 13.45 10.31
N ASN A 36 -11.13 13.06 11.58
CA ASN A 36 -11.35 11.69 12.07
C ASN A 36 -10.41 10.60 11.49
N SER A 37 -9.24 10.97 10.98
CA SER A 37 -8.41 10.06 10.18
C SER A 37 -7.49 9.16 11.02
N LEU A 38 -7.08 8.02 10.45
CA LEU A 38 -6.25 7.02 11.12
C LEU A 38 -5.08 6.55 10.24
N VAL A 39 -3.85 6.78 10.68
CA VAL A 39 -2.68 6.03 10.21
C VAL A 39 -2.36 4.94 11.22
N ALA A 40 -2.43 3.69 10.80
CA ALA A 40 -2.26 2.49 11.63
C ALA A 40 -1.53 1.38 10.88
N GLY A 41 -1.25 0.27 11.56
CA GLY A 41 -0.67 -0.92 10.94
C GLY A 41 -1.71 -1.91 10.43
N PRO A 42 -1.29 -2.88 9.60
CA PRO A 42 -2.04 -4.12 9.43
C PRO A 42 -2.12 -4.88 10.76
N THR A 43 -3.19 -5.65 10.96
CA THR A 43 -3.27 -6.59 12.11
C THR A 43 -2.36 -7.80 11.90
N GLN A 44 -2.03 -8.53 12.98
CA GLN A 44 -1.22 -9.76 12.86
C GLN A 44 -1.82 -10.76 11.85
N GLN A 45 -3.15 -10.91 11.84
CA GLN A 45 -3.85 -11.76 10.87
C GLN A 45 -3.64 -11.29 9.41
N MET A 46 -3.61 -9.98 9.16
CA MET A 46 -3.29 -9.42 7.84
C MET A 46 -1.83 -9.67 7.45
N ILE A 47 -0.89 -9.61 8.40
CA ILE A 47 0.54 -9.90 8.18
C ILE A 47 0.75 -11.39 7.89
N ASP A 48 0.13 -12.27 8.68
CA ASP A 48 0.20 -13.72 8.49
C ASP A 48 -0.39 -14.12 7.14
N ASN A 49 -1.52 -13.51 6.75
CA ASN A 49 -2.13 -13.68 5.42
C ASN A 49 -1.22 -13.15 4.29
N ALA A 50 -0.51 -12.03 4.50
CA ALA A 50 0.42 -11.49 3.50
C ALA A 50 1.61 -12.42 3.27
N LEU A 51 2.21 -12.94 4.34
CA LEU A 51 3.30 -13.93 4.27
C LEU A 51 2.84 -15.27 3.71
N GLY A 52 1.59 -15.67 3.99
CA GLY A 52 0.96 -16.87 3.43
C GLY A 52 0.51 -16.75 1.97
N GLY A 53 0.55 -15.55 1.38
CA GLY A 53 0.03 -15.29 0.02
C GLY A 53 -1.50 -15.39 -0.09
N THR A 54 -2.22 -15.24 1.03
CA THR A 54 -3.68 -15.35 1.13
C THR A 54 -4.40 -14.03 1.43
N LEU A 55 -3.67 -12.95 1.72
CA LEU A 55 -4.27 -11.62 1.94
C LEU A 55 -4.92 -11.09 0.66
N GLN A 56 -6.12 -10.52 0.81
CA GLN A 56 -6.85 -9.87 -0.28
C GLN A 56 -7.36 -8.48 0.17
N VAL A 57 -7.73 -7.61 -0.77
CA VAL A 57 -8.29 -6.29 -0.47
C VAL A 57 -9.60 -6.35 0.31
N ASP A 58 -10.34 -7.46 0.20
CA ASP A 58 -11.56 -7.73 0.97
C ASP A 58 -11.28 -7.99 2.47
N ASP A 59 -10.04 -8.31 2.85
CA ASP A 59 -9.62 -8.41 4.26
C ASP A 59 -9.41 -7.03 4.93
N LEU A 60 -9.37 -5.94 4.17
CA LEU A 60 -9.20 -4.59 4.71
C LEU A 60 -10.50 -4.09 5.38
N TYR A 61 -10.39 -3.63 6.63
CA TYR A 61 -11.52 -3.09 7.38
C TYR A 61 -11.15 -1.87 8.23
N ARG A 62 -12.18 -1.07 8.55
CA ARG A 62 -12.10 0.10 9.42
C ARG A 62 -11.76 -0.29 10.84
N MET A 63 -10.63 0.19 11.35
CA MET A 63 -10.19 -0.15 12.70
C MET A 63 -10.72 0.86 13.71
N ASN A 64 -11.10 0.37 14.89
CA ASN A 64 -11.32 1.23 16.04
C ASN A 64 -9.98 1.87 16.43
N GLN A 65 -9.90 3.20 16.40
CA GLN A 65 -8.68 3.96 16.69
C GLN A 65 -8.05 3.58 18.06
N ALA A 66 -8.85 3.19 19.05
CA ALA A 66 -8.35 2.76 20.36
C ALA A 66 -7.53 1.45 20.28
N THR A 67 -7.93 0.51 19.41
CA THR A 67 -7.35 -0.85 19.34
C THR A 67 -6.52 -1.11 18.07
N ALA A 68 -6.48 -0.18 17.12
CA ALA A 68 -5.66 -0.29 15.91
C ALA A 68 -4.15 -0.42 16.27
N PRO A 69 -3.37 -1.29 15.60
CA PRO A 69 -1.93 -1.43 15.82
C PRO A 69 -1.14 -0.27 15.17
N SER A 70 0.15 -0.15 15.47
CA SER A 70 1.05 0.82 14.84
C SER A 70 1.40 0.45 13.39
N ALA A 71 1.45 1.46 12.51
CA ALA A 71 2.12 1.32 11.21
C ALA A 71 3.60 0.98 11.42
N LEU A 72 4.18 0.10 10.62
CA LEU A 72 5.48 -0.48 10.97
C LEU A 72 6.51 -0.34 9.82
N GLN A 73 7.71 0.10 10.18
CA GLN A 73 8.90 0.01 9.32
C GLN A 73 10.01 -0.71 10.09
N THR A 74 10.36 -1.92 9.64
CA THR A 74 11.37 -2.78 10.27
C THR A 74 12.53 -3.03 9.32
N GLY A 75 13.75 -2.90 9.83
CA GLY A 75 14.98 -3.03 9.03
C GLY A 75 15.59 -1.65 8.74
N GLN A 76 16.17 -1.47 7.55
CA GLN A 76 17.01 -0.31 7.25
C GLN A 76 16.64 0.40 5.95
N GLY A 77 16.76 1.72 5.95
CA GLY A 77 16.55 2.58 4.78
C GLY A 77 15.11 2.63 4.24
N ASN A 78 14.11 2.08 4.95
CA ASN A 78 12.74 2.12 4.47
C ASN A 78 12.23 3.58 4.44
N THR A 79 11.56 3.97 3.35
CA THR A 79 11.08 5.34 3.15
C THR A 79 9.58 5.35 2.86
N ALA A 80 8.84 6.21 3.55
CA ALA A 80 7.39 6.34 3.39
C ALA A 80 6.94 7.81 3.37
N MET A 81 6.04 8.14 2.46
CA MET A 81 5.31 9.41 2.46
C MET A 81 3.80 9.13 2.45
N LEU A 82 3.10 9.69 3.43
CA LEU A 82 1.69 9.46 3.71
C LEU A 82 0.91 10.78 3.66
N THR A 83 -0.23 10.80 2.97
CA THR A 83 -1.15 11.95 2.94
C THR A 83 -2.58 11.49 3.21
N ILE A 84 -3.30 12.16 4.11
CA ILE A 84 -4.75 12.04 4.27
C ILE A 84 -5.39 13.43 4.18
N VAL A 85 -6.56 13.49 3.55
CA VAL A 85 -7.42 14.66 3.29
C VAL A 85 -8.87 14.18 3.35
N GLY A 86 -9.78 15.02 3.85
CA GLY A 86 -11.20 14.68 4.03
C GLY A 86 -11.51 13.91 5.31
N ASP A 87 -12.80 13.71 5.57
CA ASP A 87 -13.28 13.07 6.80
C ASP A 87 -13.11 11.54 6.77
N GLY A 88 -12.66 11.00 7.89
CA GLY A 88 -12.58 9.58 8.16
C GLY A 88 -11.66 8.81 7.22
N GLY A 89 -10.54 9.35 6.73
CA GLY A 89 -9.57 8.58 5.93
C GLY A 89 -8.77 7.57 6.78
N GLN A 90 -8.38 6.41 6.25
CA GLN A 90 -7.44 5.50 6.94
C GLN A 90 -6.35 4.96 6.01
N LEU A 91 -5.11 4.86 6.54
CA LEU A 91 -3.95 4.26 5.87
C LEU A 91 -3.34 3.13 6.70
N MET A 92 -2.85 2.10 6.02
CA MET A 92 -2.07 1.00 6.56
C MET A 92 -0.70 0.88 5.87
N LEU A 93 0.38 0.60 6.62
CA LEU A 93 1.68 0.28 6.03
C LEU A 93 2.47 -0.75 6.86
N LEU A 94 3.10 -1.71 6.19
CA LEU A 94 4.21 -2.51 6.76
C LEU A 94 5.32 -2.74 5.72
N GLN A 95 6.48 -2.14 5.91
CA GLN A 95 7.68 -2.48 5.16
C GLN A 95 8.69 -3.16 6.09
N ASP A 96 9.06 -4.40 5.76
CA ASP A 96 10.03 -5.19 6.53
C ASP A 96 11.13 -5.72 5.62
N ASN A 97 12.35 -5.22 5.79
CA ASN A 97 13.54 -5.78 5.14
C ASN A 97 14.55 -6.36 6.16
N SER A 98 14.10 -6.65 7.39
CA SER A 98 14.93 -7.14 8.49
C SER A 98 15.50 -8.55 8.29
N ALA A 99 14.86 -9.36 7.44
CA ALA A 99 15.28 -10.73 7.13
C ALA A 99 16.57 -10.85 6.27
N GLY A 100 17.22 -9.73 5.94
CA GLY A 100 18.51 -9.72 5.24
C GLY A 100 18.69 -8.61 4.19
N GLY A 101 17.75 -7.67 4.09
CA GLY A 101 17.78 -6.62 3.09
C GLY A 101 18.89 -5.58 3.31
N THR A 102 19.54 -5.18 2.23
CA THR A 102 20.50 -4.05 2.24
C THR A 102 19.92 -2.80 1.59
N VAL A 103 18.86 -2.95 0.80
CA VAL A 103 18.14 -1.86 0.15
C VAL A 103 16.81 -1.63 0.87
N GLY A 104 16.52 -0.39 1.25
CA GLY A 104 15.24 0.00 1.83
C GLY A 104 14.07 -0.20 0.86
N ASN A 105 12.89 -0.51 1.38
CA ASN A 105 11.67 -0.43 0.59
C ASN A 105 11.16 1.02 0.53
N ALA A 106 10.49 1.42 -0.54
CA ALA A 106 9.97 2.76 -0.77
C ALA A 106 8.44 2.74 -0.99
N ALA A 107 7.71 3.49 -0.17
CA ALA A 107 6.25 3.59 -0.21
C ALA A 107 5.76 5.03 -0.42
N GLN A 108 4.77 5.20 -1.29
CA GLN A 108 3.96 6.41 -1.35
C GLN A 108 2.48 6.06 -1.30
N LEU A 109 1.75 6.59 -0.33
CA LEU A 109 0.32 6.37 -0.14
C LEU A 109 -0.41 7.71 -0.17
N SER A 110 -1.67 7.72 -0.60
CA SER A 110 -2.65 8.78 -0.31
C SER A 110 -4.06 8.18 -0.34
N ALA A 111 -4.98 8.60 0.55
CA ALA A 111 -6.34 8.04 0.70
C ALA A 111 -7.37 9.07 1.17
N PHE A 112 -8.41 9.38 0.38
CA PHE A 112 -9.33 10.52 0.63
C PHE A 112 -10.83 10.16 0.59
N GLY A 113 -11.61 10.45 1.64
CA GLY A 113 -12.97 9.88 1.87
C GLY A 113 -14.16 10.76 1.47
N ALA A 114 -15.41 10.39 1.76
CA ALA A 114 -15.88 9.17 2.44
C ALA A 114 -15.78 7.92 1.55
N ASP A 115 -15.59 6.76 2.17
CA ASP A 115 -14.93 5.58 1.59
C ASP A 115 -13.44 5.84 1.25
N ALA A 116 -12.55 5.61 2.20
CA ALA A 116 -11.11 5.57 1.91
C ALA A 116 -10.36 4.71 2.90
N LEU A 117 -9.75 3.65 2.39
CA LEU A 117 -8.89 2.77 3.19
C LEU A 117 -7.75 2.25 2.33
N GLY A 118 -6.54 2.81 2.48
CA GLY A 118 -5.35 2.42 1.72
C GLY A 118 -4.43 1.49 2.52
N ALA A 119 -3.71 0.59 1.84
CA ALA A 119 -2.70 -0.27 2.43
C ALA A 119 -1.55 -0.55 1.45
N ILE A 120 -0.29 -0.49 1.90
CA ILE A 120 0.82 -1.18 1.20
C ILE A 120 1.65 -1.98 2.21
N LEU A 121 1.99 -3.23 1.90
CA LEU A 121 2.93 -4.02 2.70
C LEU A 121 4.01 -4.65 1.81
N GLN A 122 5.27 -4.74 2.22
CA GLN A 122 6.33 -5.35 1.39
C GLN A 122 7.38 -6.02 2.27
N ILE A 123 7.71 -7.29 2.00
CA ILE A 123 8.72 -8.05 2.78
C ILE A 123 9.75 -8.71 1.86
N GLY A 124 10.99 -8.25 2.00
CA GLY A 124 12.05 -8.35 1.00
C GLY A 124 12.72 -6.98 0.84
N ASP A 125 13.59 -6.79 -0.15
CA ASP A 125 14.43 -5.59 -0.21
C ASP A 125 14.44 -4.87 -1.57
N GLY A 126 14.53 -3.54 -1.52
CA GLY A 126 14.47 -2.67 -2.69
C GLY A 126 13.14 -2.70 -3.45
N ASN A 127 12.02 -3.01 -2.79
CA ASN A 127 10.71 -2.89 -3.42
C ASN A 127 10.24 -1.43 -3.41
N GLU A 128 9.57 -1.02 -4.49
CA GLU A 128 8.98 0.30 -4.68
C GLU A 128 7.47 0.14 -4.91
N ALA A 129 6.63 0.81 -4.12
CA ALA A 129 5.17 0.78 -4.33
C ALA A 129 4.52 2.14 -4.05
N SER A 130 3.70 2.63 -5.00
CA SER A 130 3.01 3.93 -4.86
C SER A 130 1.50 3.84 -5.15
N LEU A 131 0.68 3.84 -4.09
CA LEU A 131 -0.80 3.74 -4.06
C LEU A 131 -1.44 5.12 -3.89
N MET A 132 -2.56 5.38 -4.55
CA MET A 132 -3.34 6.62 -4.37
C MET A 132 -4.86 6.35 -4.47
N VAL A 133 -5.47 6.01 -3.35
CA VAL A 133 -6.93 5.88 -3.23
C VAL A 133 -7.57 7.23 -2.92
N GLY A 134 -8.88 7.31 -3.15
CA GLY A 134 -9.74 8.38 -2.65
C GLY A 134 -11.07 8.44 -3.39
N ASP A 135 -11.54 7.26 -3.74
CA ASP A 135 -12.70 7.03 -4.56
C ASP A 135 -13.97 7.08 -3.71
N ALA A 136 -15.05 6.39 -4.11
CA ALA A 136 -15.79 5.62 -3.11
C ALA A 136 -14.93 4.40 -2.60
N ALA A 137 -13.70 4.66 -2.09
CA ALA A 137 -12.52 3.80 -2.13
C ALA A 137 -12.34 2.68 -1.09
N THR A 138 -11.47 1.74 -1.50
CA THR A 138 -10.54 0.96 -0.67
C THR A 138 -9.35 0.56 -1.57
N GLY A 139 -8.15 0.32 -1.05
CA GLY A 139 -6.94 0.09 -1.85
C GLY A 139 -5.84 -0.68 -1.12
N LEU A 140 -5.14 -1.56 -1.84
CA LEU A 140 -4.12 -2.49 -1.34
C LEU A 140 -2.96 -2.60 -2.35
N ILE A 141 -1.70 -2.70 -1.91
CA ILE A 141 -0.64 -3.38 -2.67
C ILE A 141 0.28 -4.20 -1.75
N VAL A 142 0.59 -5.48 -2.01
CA VAL A 142 1.54 -6.26 -1.16
C VAL A 142 2.55 -7.13 -1.92
N GLN A 143 3.86 -6.91 -1.75
CA GLN A 143 4.89 -7.59 -2.55
C GLN A 143 5.97 -8.28 -1.69
N ASN A 144 6.08 -9.62 -1.76
CA ASN A 144 7.09 -10.39 -1.00
C ASN A 144 8.15 -11.05 -1.90
N GLY A 145 9.29 -10.39 -1.96
CA GLY A 145 10.47 -10.69 -2.78
C GLY A 145 11.30 -9.41 -2.91
N SER A 146 12.30 -9.38 -3.78
CA SER A 146 13.20 -8.21 -3.91
C SER A 146 13.04 -7.49 -5.25
N SER A 147 13.27 -6.17 -5.24
CA SER A 147 13.28 -5.32 -6.45
C SER A 147 11.98 -5.32 -7.25
N ASN A 148 10.82 -5.53 -6.62
CA ASN A 148 9.54 -5.36 -7.30
C ASN A 148 9.15 -3.87 -7.35
N THR A 149 8.69 -3.41 -8.50
CA THR A 149 8.20 -2.04 -8.72
C THR A 149 6.71 -2.06 -8.99
N SER A 150 5.92 -1.30 -8.23
CA SER A 150 4.49 -1.13 -8.49
C SER A 150 4.03 0.31 -8.25
N SER A 151 2.94 0.70 -8.88
CA SER A 151 2.20 1.89 -8.45
C SER A 151 0.74 1.71 -8.84
N LEU A 152 -0.17 1.81 -7.87
CA LEU A 152 -1.59 1.86 -8.18
C LEU A 152 -2.48 2.68 -7.25
N THR A 153 -2.72 3.91 -7.67
CA THR A 153 -3.95 4.73 -7.58
C THR A 153 -5.30 3.96 -7.66
N VAL A 154 -6.46 4.57 -7.35
CA VAL A 154 -7.70 4.51 -8.18
C VAL A 154 -8.79 5.40 -7.57
N GLU A 155 -9.38 6.25 -8.42
CA GLU A 155 -10.57 7.07 -8.14
C GLU A 155 -11.56 7.20 -9.35
N SER A 156 -12.53 6.29 -9.49
CA SER A 156 -13.96 6.59 -9.76
C SER A 156 -14.85 5.39 -9.39
N GLY A 157 -15.74 5.45 -8.39
CA GLY A 157 -16.60 4.36 -7.86
C GLY A 157 -16.02 3.37 -6.81
N GLY A 158 -14.74 2.97 -6.88
CA GLY A 158 -13.94 2.49 -5.74
C GLY A 158 -13.74 0.99 -5.48
N LYS A 159 -12.51 0.49 -5.73
CA LYS A 159 -11.70 -0.48 -4.93
C LYS A 159 -10.33 -0.69 -5.63
N GLY A 160 -9.30 -1.28 -4.99
CA GLY A 160 -8.02 -1.54 -5.64
C GLY A 160 -7.07 -2.52 -4.93
N GLU A 161 -6.27 -3.26 -5.70
CA GLU A 161 -5.36 -4.31 -5.22
C GLU A 161 -4.22 -4.57 -6.22
N ILE A 162 -2.98 -4.77 -5.74
CA ILE A 162 -1.91 -5.49 -6.46
C ILE A 162 -1.09 -6.36 -5.49
N ILE A 163 -0.63 -7.56 -5.84
CA ILE A 163 0.20 -8.39 -4.95
C ILE A 163 1.32 -9.07 -5.75
N GLN A 164 2.60 -9.08 -5.34
CA GLN A 164 3.66 -9.69 -6.17
C GLN A 164 4.73 -10.46 -5.38
N ASN A 165 4.84 -11.78 -5.60
CA ASN A 165 5.72 -12.65 -4.82
C ASN A 165 6.77 -13.35 -5.69
N GLY A 166 8.01 -12.89 -5.56
CA GLY A 166 9.15 -13.18 -6.42
C GLY A 166 9.93 -11.88 -6.69
N ASN A 167 10.94 -11.91 -7.56
CA ASN A 167 11.91 -10.83 -7.68
C ASN A 167 11.83 -10.08 -9.00
N GLY A 168 11.97 -8.76 -8.99
CA GLY A 168 12.11 -7.95 -10.22
C GLY A 168 10.83 -7.80 -11.03
N ASN A 169 9.64 -8.00 -10.45
CA ASN A 169 8.38 -7.80 -11.15
C ASN A 169 8.04 -6.30 -11.24
N SER A 170 7.45 -5.85 -12.34
CA SER A 170 7.26 -4.42 -12.62
C SER A 170 5.87 -4.10 -13.16
N PHE A 171 5.18 -3.13 -12.53
CA PHE A 171 3.80 -2.77 -12.84
C PHE A 171 3.44 -1.28 -12.56
N SER A 172 2.40 -0.74 -13.24
CA SER A 172 1.70 0.52 -12.88
C SER A 172 0.35 0.63 -13.63
N THR A 173 -0.81 0.96 -13.01
CA THR A 173 -2.06 1.25 -13.80
C THR A 173 -3.22 2.05 -13.16
N THR A 174 -3.12 3.37 -12.97
CA THR A 174 -4.28 4.22 -12.54
C THR A 174 -5.55 4.01 -13.37
N VAL A 175 -6.71 3.67 -12.75
CA VAL A 175 -8.00 3.52 -13.48
C VAL A 175 -9.24 4.08 -12.76
N ALA A 176 -9.71 5.24 -13.24
CA ALA A 176 -11.15 5.46 -13.37
C ALA A 176 -11.62 4.71 -14.65
N ALA A 177 -12.72 3.97 -14.69
CA ALA A 177 -13.85 3.86 -13.77
C ALA A 177 -14.46 2.42 -13.83
N ASN A 178 -15.55 2.04 -13.15
CA ASN A 178 -16.35 2.79 -12.19
C ASN A 178 -16.67 2.04 -10.86
N SER A 179 -15.72 1.49 -10.09
CA SER A 179 -14.42 0.90 -10.41
C SER A 179 -14.12 -0.17 -9.35
N SER A 180 -13.07 -0.93 -9.58
CA SER A 180 -12.38 -1.82 -8.64
C SER A 180 -11.03 -2.16 -9.31
N VAL A 181 -10.00 -2.69 -8.61
CA VAL A 181 -8.79 -3.28 -9.24
C VAL A 181 -8.21 -4.45 -8.41
N SER A 182 -7.45 -5.34 -9.07
CA SER A 182 -6.68 -6.51 -8.57
C SER A 182 -5.68 -6.98 -9.62
N ILE A 183 -4.38 -7.05 -9.32
CA ILE A 183 -3.36 -7.69 -10.17
C ILE A 183 -2.33 -8.46 -9.32
N VAL A 184 -2.10 -9.75 -9.59
CA VAL A 184 -1.18 -10.59 -8.79
C VAL A 184 -0.04 -11.15 -9.65
N GLN A 185 1.24 -11.01 -9.27
CA GLN A 185 2.37 -11.53 -10.05
C GLN A 185 3.35 -12.38 -9.23
N ASN A 186 3.38 -13.68 -9.50
CA ASN A 186 4.15 -14.67 -8.73
C ASN A 186 5.14 -15.39 -9.66
N GLY A 187 6.39 -14.94 -9.64
CA GLY A 187 7.43 -15.27 -10.62
C GLY A 187 8.57 -14.26 -10.53
N ASN A 188 9.58 -14.36 -11.39
CA ASN A 188 10.70 -13.42 -11.40
C ASN A 188 10.76 -12.65 -12.72
N ASN A 189 11.13 -11.37 -12.67
CA ASN A 189 11.32 -10.50 -13.84
C ASN A 189 10.08 -10.36 -14.74
N LEU A 190 8.87 -10.48 -14.15
CA LEU A 190 7.63 -10.31 -14.90
C LEU A 190 7.39 -8.83 -15.18
N THR A 191 7.10 -8.53 -16.44
CA THR A 191 6.72 -7.19 -16.89
C THR A 191 5.34 -7.27 -17.54
N GLN A 192 4.72 -6.12 -17.80
CA GLN A 192 3.36 -6.02 -18.34
C GLN A 192 3.19 -6.80 -19.66
N ALA A 193 2.48 -7.93 -19.60
CA ALA A 193 2.18 -8.76 -20.76
C ALA A 193 1.03 -8.18 -21.60
N GLY A 194 1.35 -7.22 -22.47
CA GLY A 194 0.44 -6.71 -23.49
C GLY A 194 0.21 -5.20 -23.42
N VAL A 195 0.47 -4.54 -24.55
CA VAL A 195 0.24 -3.12 -24.91
C VAL A 195 0.80 -2.05 -23.96
N THR A 196 1.82 -1.35 -24.46
CA THR A 196 2.11 0.04 -24.09
C THR A 196 0.82 0.87 -24.16
N GLY A 197 0.39 1.44 -23.04
CA GLY A 197 -0.85 2.20 -22.96
C GLY A 197 -2.11 1.35 -22.73
N MET A 198 -2.14 0.55 -21.66
CA MET A 198 -3.43 0.21 -21.05
C MET A 198 -4.14 1.49 -20.60
N GLN A 199 -5.09 1.95 -21.40
CA GLN A 199 -6.13 2.88 -20.99
C GLN A 199 -7.42 2.08 -20.83
N VAL A 200 -7.83 1.85 -19.59
CA VAL A 200 -9.12 1.22 -19.31
C VAL A 200 -10.21 2.27 -19.48
N PHE A 201 -10.92 2.22 -20.60
CA PHE A 201 -12.11 3.03 -20.81
C PHE A 201 -13.35 2.23 -20.41
N SER A 202 -13.85 2.54 -19.22
CA SER A 202 -15.20 2.16 -18.80
C SER A 202 -16.24 2.82 -19.69
N THR A 203 -17.16 2.01 -20.22
CA THR A 203 -18.39 2.44 -20.90
C THR A 203 -19.49 2.91 -19.93
N ALA A 204 -19.13 3.23 -18.68
CA ALA A 204 -19.93 3.34 -17.44
C ALA A 204 -20.11 2.09 -16.51
N PRO A 205 -19.46 0.91 -16.70
CA PRO A 205 -19.40 -0.17 -15.69
C PRO A 205 -18.04 -0.24 -14.96
N GLY A 206 -17.85 -1.21 -14.07
CA GLY A 206 -16.53 -1.52 -13.48
C GLY A 206 -16.37 -3.01 -13.14
N THR A 207 -15.27 -3.63 -13.57
CA THR A 207 -14.67 -4.86 -12.99
C THR A 207 -13.26 -5.13 -13.56
N VAL A 208 -12.65 -6.26 -13.16
CA VAL A 208 -11.22 -6.37 -12.82
C VAL A 208 -10.61 -7.72 -13.24
N ALA A 209 -9.27 -7.74 -13.39
CA ALA A 209 -8.34 -8.77 -12.87
C ALA A 209 -7.33 -9.27 -13.90
N ILE A 210 -6.03 -9.23 -13.61
CA ILE A 210 -5.03 -10.09 -14.26
C ILE A 210 -4.04 -10.64 -13.23
N THR A 211 -3.90 -11.96 -13.20
CA THR A 211 -2.90 -12.70 -12.42
C THR A 211 -1.87 -13.30 -13.37
N GLN A 212 -0.57 -13.21 -13.08
CA GLN A 212 0.45 -13.99 -13.80
C GLN A 212 1.42 -14.72 -12.88
N THR A 213 1.27 -16.03 -12.88
CA THR A 213 2.13 -17.05 -12.27
C THR A 213 2.95 -17.73 -13.36
N GLY A 214 4.27 -17.79 -13.19
CA GLY A 214 5.18 -18.53 -14.06
C GLY A 214 6.55 -17.87 -14.23
N PHE A 215 7.51 -18.66 -14.74
CA PHE A 215 7.65 -18.74 -16.18
C PHE A 215 7.01 -20.04 -16.66
#